data_AF-A0A953K4Z8-F1
#
_entry.id   AF-A0A953K4Z8-F1
#
_cell.length_a   1.000
_cell.length_b   1.000
_cell.length_c   1.000
_cell.angle_alpha   90.00
_cell.angle_beta   90.00
_cell.angle_gamma   90.00
#
_symmetry.space_group_name_H-M   'P 1'
#
loop_
_entity.id
_entity.type
_entity.pdbx_description
1 polymer ?
#
loop_
_entity_poly.entity_id
_entity_poly.type
_entity_poly.pdbx_seq_one_letter_code
_entity_poly.pdbx_strand_id
1 'polypeptide(L)'
;MEIVVPRIDITGPELLNHQRWVNKYLEDMNRRLPPGGTFMVQVDTAAGRKERILARWPRPLNTLIYTVDYLTHRVWPKLPGLRGLYFAMTKGRDRVMSEMEVIGRLYACGFRLLETGHAGDGRVSMLVEKTGEPAFDPHATYGPLIRLRRVGKGGKMITVYKFRTMSPYSEYIQAYIHERNGYDGEGGYVDDTRITTAGAFMRRYWLDELPMVWNLIKGDLKLFGVRPVSRPYFNMFPPAFQEYRKQFLPGLIPPIVVDRPDTFEDIWLSEKKYLDAYAKAPLRTDLRYCWKAIWNIVVRRVRSS
;
A
#
# COMPACT_ATOMS: atom_id res chain seq x y z
N MET A 1 -21.08 27.00 24.41
CA MET A 1 -22.15 26.74 23.42
C MET A 1 -21.61 25.70 22.46
N GLU A 2 -21.91 24.43 22.72
CA GLU A 2 -21.58 23.34 21.80
C GLU A 2 -22.39 23.52 20.52
N ILE A 3 -21.70 23.57 19.38
CA ILE A 3 -22.33 23.55 18.07
C ILE A 3 -22.86 22.13 17.90
N VAL A 4 -24.17 21.96 18.11
CA VAL A 4 -24.88 20.72 17.80
C VAL A 4 -24.90 20.60 16.28
N VAL A 5 -23.88 19.95 15.72
CA VAL A 5 -23.87 19.55 14.31
C VAL A 5 -24.99 18.50 14.15
N PRO A 6 -25.95 18.69 13.25
CA PRO A 6 -27.05 17.74 13.09
C PRO A 6 -26.50 16.37 12.63
N ARG A 7 -26.62 15.36 13.50
CA ARG A 7 -26.44 13.95 13.13
C ARG A 7 -27.54 13.57 12.14
N ILE A 8 -27.21 13.53 10.86
CA ILE A 8 -28.02 12.84 9.87
C ILE A 8 -27.51 11.41 9.82
N ASP A 9 -28.03 10.53 10.69
CA ASP A 9 -27.72 9.10 10.68
C ASP A 9 -28.36 8.44 9.45
N ILE A 10 -27.67 8.47 8.30
CA ILE A 10 -28.03 7.61 7.16
C ILE A 10 -27.56 6.19 7.51
N THR A 11 -28.42 5.44 8.19
CA THR A 11 -28.20 4.01 8.39
C THR A 11 -28.48 3.29 7.08
N GLY A 12 -27.43 2.82 6.40
CA GLY A 12 -27.57 1.88 5.28
C GLY A 12 -27.71 0.46 5.84
N PRO A 13 -28.87 -0.22 5.74
CA PRO A 13 -29.04 -1.58 6.26
C PRO A 13 -28.34 -2.65 5.39
N GLU A 14 -27.73 -2.28 4.26
CA GLU A 14 -27.07 -3.22 3.35
C GLU A 14 -25.56 -3.26 3.56
N LEU A 15 -25.02 -4.48 3.65
CA LEU A 15 -23.58 -4.72 3.66
C LEU A 15 -22.91 -4.12 2.42
N LEU A 16 -21.81 -3.40 2.62
CA LEU A 16 -21.03 -2.80 1.54
C LEU A 16 -20.58 -3.85 0.50
N ASN A 17 -20.41 -5.10 0.91
CA ASN A 17 -20.07 -6.24 0.06
C ASN A 17 -21.08 -6.51 -1.06
N HIS A 18 -22.33 -6.12 -0.89
CA HIS A 18 -23.39 -6.32 -1.89
C HIS A 18 -23.43 -5.19 -2.94
N GLN A 19 -22.72 -4.09 -2.70
CA GLN A 19 -22.64 -2.97 -3.63
C GLN A 19 -21.75 -3.34 -4.82
N ARG A 20 -22.36 -3.47 -6.01
CA ARG A 20 -21.65 -3.79 -7.25
C ARG A 20 -20.55 -2.77 -7.57
N TRP A 21 -20.83 -1.49 -7.32
CA TRP A 21 -19.92 -0.38 -7.57
C TRP A 21 -19.61 0.37 -6.27
N VAL A 22 -18.93 -0.31 -5.33
CA VAL A 22 -18.59 0.21 -3.98
C VAL A 22 -18.14 1.68 -4.01
N ASN A 23 -17.18 2.06 -4.86
CA ASN A 23 -16.71 3.44 -4.90
C ASN A 23 -17.77 4.43 -5.40
N LYS A 24 -18.60 4.05 -6.39
CA LYS A 24 -19.69 4.90 -6.87
C LYS A 24 -20.77 5.07 -5.82
N TYR A 25 -21.06 4.03 -5.06
CA TYR A 25 -21.93 4.11 -3.90
C TYR A 25 -21.38 5.09 -2.85
N LEU A 26 -20.09 4.98 -2.49
CA LEU A 26 -19.46 5.89 -1.53
C LEU A 26 -19.37 7.34 -2.03
N GLU A 27 -19.05 7.55 -3.32
CA GLU A 27 -19.09 8.88 -3.96
C GLU A 27 -20.50 9.50 -3.94
N ASP A 28 -21.54 8.69 -4.13
CA ASP A 28 -22.92 9.13 -4.06
C ASP A 28 -23.35 9.48 -2.62
N MET A 29 -22.93 8.68 -1.63
CA MET A 29 -23.08 9.02 -0.23
C MET A 29 -22.38 10.33 0.12
N ASN A 30 -21.16 10.53 -0.39
CA ASN A 30 -20.41 11.76 -0.14
C ASN A 30 -21.17 12.98 -0.69
N ARG A 31 -21.75 12.87 -1.89
CA ARG A 31 -22.55 13.94 -2.50
C ARG A 31 -23.82 14.28 -1.73
N ARG A 32 -24.45 13.28 -1.09
CA ARG A 32 -25.69 13.46 -0.32
C ARG A 32 -25.46 14.01 1.09
N LEU A 33 -24.28 13.76 1.67
CA LEU A 33 -23.96 14.18 3.04
C LEU A 33 -23.46 15.64 3.09
N PRO A 34 -23.95 16.46 4.04
CA PRO A 34 -23.35 17.76 4.31
C PRO A 34 -21.93 17.58 4.89
N PRO A 35 -21.05 18.60 4.80
CA PRO A 35 -19.76 18.59 5.49
C PRO A 35 -19.93 18.30 6.99
N GLY A 36 -19.12 17.40 7.55
CA GLY A 36 -19.25 16.93 8.93
C GLY A 36 -20.41 15.94 9.17
N GLY A 37 -21.21 15.64 8.13
CA GLY A 37 -22.23 14.61 8.19
C GLY A 37 -21.61 13.23 8.42
N THR A 38 -22.28 12.40 9.22
CA THR A 38 -21.82 11.06 9.57
C THR A 38 -22.75 9.99 9.02
N PHE A 39 -22.23 8.79 8.79
CA PHE A 39 -23.05 7.63 8.48
C PHE A 39 -22.35 6.34 8.90
N MET A 40 -23.10 5.25 9.01
CA MET A 40 -22.58 3.95 9.38
C MET A 40 -22.46 3.04 8.15
N VAL A 41 -21.33 2.35 8.04
CA VAL A 41 -21.06 1.34 7.02
C VAL A 41 -20.85 -0.01 7.67
N GLN A 42 -21.55 -1.04 7.20
CA GLN A 42 -21.30 -2.42 7.62
C GLN A 42 -20.59 -3.21 6.52
N VAL A 43 -19.58 -3.98 6.91
CA VAL A 43 -18.82 -4.84 6.01
C VAL A 43 -18.61 -6.21 6.62
N ASP A 44 -18.82 -7.24 5.81
CA ASP A 44 -18.34 -8.58 6.07
C ASP A 44 -16.88 -8.72 5.60
N THR A 45 -15.96 -8.89 6.55
CA THR A 45 -14.53 -8.88 6.24
C THR A 45 -14.06 -10.23 5.69
N ALA A 46 -12.97 -10.22 4.92
CA ALA A 46 -12.32 -11.45 4.47
C ALA A 46 -11.89 -12.37 5.62
N ALA A 47 -11.53 -11.80 6.79
CA ALA A 47 -11.19 -12.55 7.99
C ALA A 47 -12.44 -13.22 8.59
N GLY A 48 -13.52 -12.45 8.79
CA GLY A 48 -14.80 -12.98 9.28
C GLY A 48 -15.37 -14.07 8.37
N ARG A 49 -15.32 -13.88 7.05
CA ARG A 49 -15.73 -14.90 6.07
C ARG A 49 -14.94 -16.19 6.20
N LYS A 50 -13.61 -16.10 6.36
CA LYS A 50 -12.74 -17.27 6.59
C LYS A 50 -13.15 -18.00 7.86
N GLU A 51 -13.32 -17.28 8.98
CA GLU A 51 -13.70 -17.88 10.26
C GLU A 51 -15.04 -18.61 10.17
N ARG A 52 -16.05 -18.00 9.53
CA ARG A 52 -17.36 -18.65 9.34
C ARG A 52 -17.28 -19.90 8.45
N ILE A 53 -16.53 -19.86 7.36
CA ILE A 53 -16.35 -21.05 6.50
C ILE A 53 -15.65 -22.16 7.27
N LEU A 54 -14.61 -21.83 8.04
CA LEU A 54 -13.84 -22.80 8.81
C LEU A 54 -14.62 -23.39 9.99
N ALA A 55 -15.48 -22.61 10.63
CA ALA A 55 -16.35 -23.06 11.72
C ALA A 55 -17.54 -23.89 11.25
N ARG A 56 -18.05 -23.62 10.03
CA ARG A 56 -19.24 -24.30 9.49
C ARG A 56 -18.98 -25.76 9.09
N TRP A 57 -17.76 -26.11 8.75
CA TRP A 57 -17.42 -27.44 8.21
C TRP A 57 -16.27 -28.08 9.01
N PRO A 58 -16.22 -29.43 9.13
CA PRO A 58 -15.09 -30.11 9.76
C PRO A 58 -13.84 -30.12 8.86
N ARG A 59 -12.67 -30.33 9.46
CA ARG A 59 -11.44 -30.60 8.69
C ARG A 59 -11.50 -32.02 8.08
N PRO A 60 -10.97 -32.25 6.86
CA PRO A 60 -10.26 -31.29 6.00
C PRO A 60 -11.18 -30.48 5.05
N LEU A 61 -12.48 -30.80 5.00
CA LEU A 61 -13.45 -30.22 4.06
C LEU A 61 -13.51 -28.69 4.14
N ASN A 62 -13.44 -28.13 5.34
CA ASN A 62 -13.47 -26.68 5.54
C ASN A 62 -12.31 -25.94 4.85
N THR A 63 -11.14 -26.55 4.81
CA THR A 63 -9.94 -26.00 4.20
C THR A 63 -10.06 -26.05 2.68
N LEU A 64 -10.61 -27.14 2.15
CA LEU A 64 -10.91 -27.25 0.72
C LEU A 64 -11.93 -26.20 0.29
N ILE A 65 -13.04 -26.07 1.02
CA ILE A 65 -14.09 -25.08 0.74
C ILE A 65 -13.52 -23.66 0.81
N TYR A 66 -12.75 -23.34 1.84
CA TYR A 66 -12.11 -22.02 1.96
C TYR A 66 -11.13 -21.76 0.81
N THR A 67 -10.33 -22.73 0.40
CA THR A 67 -9.42 -22.58 -0.74
C THR A 67 -10.19 -22.28 -2.02
N VAL A 68 -11.31 -22.97 -2.28
CA VAL A 68 -12.16 -22.71 -3.44
C VAL A 68 -12.80 -21.31 -3.36
N ASP A 69 -13.34 -20.92 -2.21
CA ASP A 69 -13.90 -19.58 -1.97
C ASP A 69 -12.85 -18.48 -2.18
N TYR A 70 -11.65 -18.67 -1.66
CA TYR A 70 -10.54 -17.74 -1.81
C TYR A 70 -10.13 -17.60 -3.28
N LEU A 71 -9.94 -18.70 -4.01
CA LEU A 71 -9.56 -18.65 -5.42
C LEU A 71 -10.62 -17.92 -6.25
N THR A 72 -11.89 -18.27 -6.05
CA THR A 72 -13.01 -17.68 -6.80
C THR A 72 -13.24 -16.20 -6.48
N HIS A 73 -13.16 -15.78 -5.22
CA HIS A 73 -13.52 -14.41 -4.81
C HIS A 73 -12.34 -13.45 -4.63
N ARG A 74 -11.11 -13.94 -4.40
CA ARG A 74 -9.91 -13.09 -4.26
C ARG A 74 -8.96 -13.14 -5.45
N VAL A 75 -8.89 -14.26 -6.18
CA VAL A 75 -7.92 -14.46 -7.27
C VAL A 75 -8.54 -14.24 -8.65
N TRP A 76 -9.63 -14.94 -8.97
CA TRP A 76 -10.27 -14.86 -10.31
C TRP A 76 -10.64 -13.45 -10.77
N PRO A 77 -11.15 -12.52 -9.92
CA PRO A 77 -11.50 -11.17 -10.35
C PRO A 77 -10.30 -10.36 -10.85
N LYS A 78 -9.08 -10.76 -10.46
CA LYS A 78 -7.82 -10.06 -10.78
C LYS A 78 -7.13 -10.65 -12.02
N LEU A 79 -7.57 -11.81 -12.50
CA LEU A 79 -6.99 -12.48 -13.66
C LEU A 79 -7.81 -12.15 -14.92
N PRO A 80 -7.19 -11.62 -15.99
CA PRO A 80 -7.90 -11.18 -17.20
C PRO A 80 -8.85 -12.22 -17.79
N GLY A 81 -8.46 -13.51 -17.82
CA GLY A 81 -9.27 -14.59 -18.38
C GLY A 81 -10.39 -15.12 -17.48
N LEU A 82 -10.29 -14.98 -16.16
CA LEU A 82 -11.29 -15.52 -15.20
C LEU A 82 -12.24 -14.44 -14.66
N ARG A 83 -11.95 -13.17 -14.96
CA ARG A 83 -12.75 -12.03 -14.53
C ARG A 83 -14.19 -12.12 -15.05
N GLY A 84 -14.38 -12.47 -16.32
CA GLY A 84 -15.73 -12.61 -16.93
C GLY A 84 -16.56 -13.68 -16.24
N LEU A 85 -15.97 -14.86 -15.99
CA LEU A 85 -16.63 -15.97 -15.29
C LEU A 85 -17.02 -15.57 -13.86
N TYR A 86 -16.12 -14.91 -13.12
CA TYR A 86 -16.43 -14.39 -11.80
C TYR A 86 -17.64 -13.45 -11.80
N PHE A 87 -17.69 -12.48 -12.72
CA PHE A 87 -18.81 -11.53 -12.80
C PHE A 87 -20.10 -12.18 -13.29
N ALA A 88 -20.03 -13.23 -14.12
CA ALA A 88 -21.19 -14.01 -14.53
C ALA A 88 -21.81 -14.76 -13.35
N MET A 89 -20.99 -15.38 -12.49
CA MET A 89 -21.47 -16.14 -11.34
C MET A 89 -21.95 -15.24 -10.19
N THR A 90 -21.18 -14.23 -9.83
CA THR A 90 -21.45 -13.39 -8.65
C THR A 90 -22.36 -12.20 -8.95
N LYS A 91 -22.55 -11.86 -10.22
CA LYS A 91 -23.20 -10.61 -10.66
C LYS A 91 -22.56 -9.34 -10.05
N GLY A 92 -21.32 -9.46 -9.55
CA GLY A 92 -20.61 -8.41 -8.82
C GLY A 92 -21.08 -8.17 -7.39
N ARG A 93 -21.88 -9.06 -6.81
CA ARG A 93 -22.28 -9.06 -5.39
C ARG A 93 -21.32 -9.92 -4.57
N ASP A 94 -21.39 -9.80 -3.24
CA ASP A 94 -20.62 -10.60 -2.28
C ASP A 94 -19.10 -10.44 -2.42
N ARG A 95 -18.67 -9.18 -2.59
CA ARG A 95 -17.26 -8.86 -2.78
C ARG A 95 -16.47 -9.10 -1.49
N VAL A 96 -15.41 -9.90 -1.57
CA VAL A 96 -14.51 -10.12 -0.43
C VAL A 96 -13.47 -9.00 -0.33
N MET A 97 -13.54 -8.22 0.75
CA MET A 97 -12.64 -7.10 1.04
C MET A 97 -12.00 -7.25 2.42
N SER A 98 -10.77 -6.76 2.58
CA SER A 98 -10.17 -6.64 3.92
C SER A 98 -10.69 -5.38 4.59
N GLU A 99 -10.66 -5.34 5.92
CA GLU A 99 -11.00 -4.14 6.70
C GLU A 99 -10.20 -2.92 6.21
N MET A 100 -8.88 -3.07 6.05
CA MET A 100 -8.00 -2.01 5.53
C MET A 100 -8.30 -1.60 4.08
N GLU A 101 -8.84 -2.50 3.24
CA GLU A 101 -9.31 -2.13 1.89
C GLU A 101 -10.56 -1.24 1.98
N VAL A 102 -11.44 -1.51 2.94
CA VAL A 102 -12.67 -0.71 3.16
C VAL A 102 -12.32 0.67 3.72
N ILE A 103 -11.48 0.72 4.75
CA ILE A 103 -10.99 1.99 5.31
C ILE A 103 -10.30 2.81 4.21
N GLY A 104 -9.41 2.19 3.42
CA GLY A 104 -8.78 2.87 2.28
C GLY A 104 -9.76 3.46 1.27
N ARG A 105 -10.83 2.74 0.92
CA ARG A 105 -11.88 3.24 0.03
C ARG A 105 -12.64 4.41 0.64
N LEU A 106 -12.94 4.37 1.93
CA LEU A 106 -13.63 5.45 2.64
C LEU A 106 -12.81 6.73 2.60
N TYR A 107 -11.52 6.67 2.94
CA TYR A 107 -10.60 7.81 2.85
C TYR A 107 -10.46 8.34 1.42
N ALA A 108 -10.34 7.46 0.43
CA ALA A 108 -10.33 7.87 -0.98
C ALA A 108 -11.62 8.57 -1.42
N CYS A 109 -12.76 8.24 -0.79
CA CYS A 109 -14.05 8.87 -1.06
C CYS A 109 -14.34 10.07 -0.13
N GLY A 110 -13.33 10.62 0.54
CA GLY A 110 -13.46 11.84 1.34
C GLY A 110 -14.08 11.63 2.73
N PHE A 111 -14.01 10.41 3.27
CA PHE A 111 -14.51 10.08 4.61
C PHE A 111 -13.37 9.77 5.58
N ARG A 112 -13.53 10.21 6.82
CA ARG A 112 -12.67 9.86 7.95
C ARG A 112 -13.36 8.85 8.84
N LEU A 113 -12.59 7.87 9.32
CA LEU A 113 -13.09 6.88 10.27
C LEU A 113 -13.13 7.49 11.67
N LEU A 114 -14.28 7.39 12.35
CA LEU A 114 -14.45 7.84 13.73
C LEU A 114 -14.38 6.66 14.71
N GLU A 115 -15.12 5.59 14.41
CA GLU A 115 -15.25 4.43 15.30
C GLU A 115 -15.42 3.14 14.51
N THR A 116 -14.94 2.04 15.09
CA THR A 116 -15.08 0.67 14.57
C THR A 116 -15.67 -0.24 15.63
N GLY A 117 -16.83 -0.83 15.32
CA GLY A 117 -17.46 -1.88 16.11
C GLY A 117 -17.27 -3.25 15.44
N HIS A 118 -16.85 -4.25 16.21
CA HIS A 118 -16.72 -5.63 15.73
C HIS A 118 -17.86 -6.47 16.27
N ALA A 119 -18.65 -7.07 15.37
CA ALA A 119 -19.66 -8.04 15.74
C ALA A 119 -19.02 -9.43 15.89
N GLY A 120 -19.54 -10.26 16.80
CA GLY A 120 -19.04 -11.61 17.06
C GLY A 120 -19.18 -12.59 15.89
N ASP A 121 -19.81 -12.20 14.79
CA ASP A 121 -19.96 -12.98 13.55
C ASP A 121 -18.92 -12.61 12.46
N GLY A 122 -17.95 -11.75 12.79
CA GLY A 122 -16.88 -11.30 11.90
C GLY A 122 -17.26 -10.12 11.00
N ARG A 123 -18.47 -9.54 11.17
CA ARG A 123 -18.85 -8.27 10.55
C ARG A 123 -18.24 -7.10 11.32
N VAL A 124 -17.92 -6.04 10.58
CA VAL A 124 -17.39 -4.79 11.13
C VAL A 124 -18.32 -3.65 10.75
N SER A 125 -18.74 -2.88 11.75
CA SER A 125 -19.47 -1.62 11.59
C SER A 125 -18.50 -0.46 11.75
N MET A 126 -18.54 0.50 10.84
CA MET A 126 -17.66 1.66 10.82
C MET A 126 -18.51 2.92 10.83
N LEU A 127 -18.34 3.76 11.85
CA LEU A 127 -18.89 5.12 11.86
C LEU A 127 -17.90 6.04 11.17
N VAL A 128 -18.36 6.76 10.14
CA VAL A 128 -17.51 7.63 9.33
C VAL A 128 -18.10 9.01 9.20
N GLU A 129 -17.25 10.01 8.98
CA GLU A 129 -17.61 11.41 8.81
C GLU A 129 -17.13 11.92 7.45
N LYS A 130 -17.94 12.74 6.78
CA LYS A 130 -17.52 13.46 5.58
C LYS A 130 -16.56 14.59 5.95
N THR A 131 -15.31 14.47 5.51
CA THR A 131 -14.26 15.46 5.73
C THR A 131 -13.82 16.18 4.45
N GLY A 132 -14.13 15.64 3.28
CA GLY A 132 -13.76 16.25 2.01
C GLY A 132 -14.42 15.61 0.81
N GLU A 133 -13.99 16.02 -0.37
CA GLU A 133 -14.45 15.45 -1.64
C GLU A 133 -13.64 14.19 -2.00
N PRO A 134 -14.21 13.27 -2.80
CA PRO A 134 -13.50 12.09 -3.28
C PRO A 134 -12.22 12.48 -4.05
N ALA A 135 -11.09 11.88 -3.66
CA ALA A 135 -9.80 12.09 -4.29
C ALA A 135 -9.26 10.75 -4.78
N PHE A 136 -9.35 10.51 -6.08
CA PHE A 136 -8.76 9.32 -6.71
C PHE A 136 -7.49 9.71 -7.47
N ASP A 137 -6.39 9.03 -7.19
CA ASP A 137 -5.19 9.08 -8.01
C ASP A 137 -5.46 8.36 -9.35
N PRO A 138 -5.50 9.08 -10.50
CA PRO A 138 -5.74 8.47 -11.81
C PRO A 138 -4.61 7.52 -12.24
N HIS A 139 -3.46 7.56 -11.55
CA HIS A 139 -2.32 6.69 -11.79
C HIS A 139 -2.28 5.47 -10.84
N ALA A 140 -3.19 5.38 -9.87
CA ALA A 140 -3.23 4.25 -8.93
C ALA A 140 -3.53 2.93 -9.68
N THR A 141 -2.64 1.95 -9.50
CA THR A 141 -2.81 0.63 -10.11
C THR A 141 -3.31 -0.37 -9.08
N TYR A 142 -4.57 -0.82 -9.16
CA TYR A 142 -5.19 -1.71 -8.17
C TYR A 142 -4.87 -3.21 -8.34
N GLY A 143 -4.05 -3.57 -9.32
CA GLY A 143 -3.61 -4.94 -9.58
C GLY A 143 -2.46 -5.42 -8.67
N PRO A 144 -2.00 -6.67 -8.86
CA PRO A 144 -0.85 -7.23 -8.14
C PRO A 144 0.47 -6.56 -8.55
N LEU A 145 0.57 -6.00 -9.75
CA LEU A 145 1.70 -5.21 -10.21
C LEU A 145 1.36 -3.72 -10.03
N ILE A 146 2.22 -2.99 -9.32
CA ILE A 146 2.13 -1.55 -9.10
C ILE A 146 3.14 -0.85 -10.00
N ARG A 147 2.73 0.27 -10.59
CA ARG A 147 3.60 1.20 -11.31
C ARG A 147 3.74 2.48 -10.50
N LEU A 148 4.98 2.90 -10.26
CA LEU A 148 5.29 4.06 -9.43
C LEU A 148 6.13 5.05 -10.22
N ARG A 149 5.66 6.29 -10.35
CA ARG A 149 6.46 7.36 -10.96
C ARG A 149 7.53 7.86 -9.98
N ARG A 150 8.77 7.89 -10.43
CA ARG A 150 9.95 8.25 -9.61
C ARG A 150 10.89 9.17 -10.39
N VAL A 151 11.66 9.97 -9.67
CA VAL A 151 12.67 10.87 -10.26
C VAL A 151 13.92 10.05 -10.61
N GLY A 152 14.30 10.07 -11.89
CA GLY A 152 15.49 9.43 -12.43
C GLY A 152 16.62 10.42 -12.77
N LYS A 153 17.63 9.94 -13.49
CA LYS A 153 18.77 10.75 -13.96
C LYS A 153 18.30 11.92 -14.84
N GLY A 154 18.91 13.08 -14.65
CA GLY A 154 18.55 14.33 -15.30
C GLY A 154 17.19 14.89 -14.87
N GLY A 155 16.59 14.36 -13.78
CA GLY A 155 15.25 14.75 -13.33
C GLY A 155 14.11 14.14 -14.17
N LYS A 156 14.42 13.24 -15.11
CA LYS A 156 13.42 12.56 -15.93
C LYS A 156 12.57 11.63 -15.07
N MET A 157 11.25 11.68 -15.24
CA MET A 157 10.35 10.78 -14.52
C MET A 157 10.38 9.38 -15.13
N ILE A 158 10.77 8.38 -14.34
CA ILE A 158 10.78 6.97 -14.72
C ILE A 158 9.62 6.23 -14.04
N THR A 159 9.19 5.12 -14.65
CA THR A 159 8.16 4.25 -14.07
C THR A 159 8.82 3.02 -13.49
N VAL A 160 8.76 2.86 -12.18
CA VAL A 160 9.30 1.72 -11.44
C VAL A 160 8.19 0.70 -11.19
N TYR A 161 8.50 -0.59 -11.35
CA TYR A 161 7.55 -1.69 -11.18
C TYR A 161 7.78 -2.42 -9.86
N LYS A 162 6.72 -2.72 -9.11
CA LYS A 162 6.79 -3.52 -7.88
C LYS A 162 5.58 -4.43 -7.73
N PHE A 163 5.68 -5.51 -6.97
CA PHE A 163 4.49 -6.23 -6.54
C PHE A 163 3.79 -5.49 -5.40
N ARG A 164 2.46 -5.56 -5.39
CA ARG A 164 1.60 -5.04 -4.34
C ARG A 164 1.75 -5.90 -3.09
N THR A 165 2.32 -5.31 -2.04
CA THR A 165 2.43 -5.95 -0.72
C THR A 165 1.33 -5.49 0.24
N MET A 166 0.75 -4.32 -0.01
CA MET A 166 -0.27 -3.70 0.82
C MET A 166 -1.68 -3.86 0.24
N SER A 167 -2.70 -3.74 1.09
CA SER A 167 -4.10 -3.72 0.69
C SER A 167 -4.38 -2.64 -0.39
N PRO A 168 -5.39 -2.82 -1.25
CA PRO A 168 -5.84 -1.75 -2.14
C PRO A 168 -6.21 -0.48 -1.35
N TYR A 169 -5.97 0.70 -1.93
CA TYR A 169 -6.25 2.01 -1.32
C TYR A 169 -5.40 2.37 -0.08
N SER A 170 -4.33 1.62 0.19
CA SER A 170 -3.40 1.90 1.29
C SER A 170 -2.70 3.27 1.21
N GLU A 171 -2.61 3.85 0.02
CA GLU A 171 -2.05 5.17 -0.21
C GLU A 171 -2.85 6.31 0.45
N TYR A 172 -4.16 6.13 0.67
CA TYR A 172 -5.05 7.15 1.26
C TYR A 172 -5.09 7.12 2.79
N ILE A 173 -4.58 6.05 3.41
CA ILE A 173 -4.67 5.81 4.86
C ILE A 173 -3.31 5.95 5.55
N GLN A 174 -2.37 6.67 4.96
CA GLN A 174 -1.05 6.90 5.56
C GLN A 174 -1.15 7.67 6.88
N ALA A 175 -1.93 8.76 6.91
CA ALA A 175 -2.17 9.53 8.13
C ALA A 175 -2.87 8.70 9.20
N TYR A 176 -3.92 7.96 8.81
CA TYR A 176 -4.64 7.04 9.70
C TYR A 176 -3.72 6.01 10.37
N ILE A 177 -2.85 5.35 9.61
CA ILE A 177 -1.89 4.38 10.16
C ILE A 177 -0.84 5.08 11.03
N HIS A 178 -0.40 6.27 10.63
CA HIS A 178 0.57 7.04 11.42
C HIS A 178 0.04 7.38 12.81
N GLU A 179 -1.19 7.89 12.89
CA GLU A 179 -1.87 8.23 14.14
C GLU A 179 -2.07 7.02 15.04
N ARG A 180 -2.37 5.85 14.46
CA ARG A 180 -2.66 4.63 15.23
C ARG A 180 -1.41 3.90 15.71
N ASN A 181 -0.39 3.81 14.87
CA ASN A 181 0.71 2.86 15.07
C ASN A 181 2.06 3.53 15.38
N GLY A 182 2.25 4.80 15.04
CA GLY A 182 3.57 5.45 15.13
C GLY A 182 4.62 4.87 14.16
N TYR A 183 5.82 5.45 14.15
CA TYR A 183 6.94 4.98 13.34
C TYR A 183 7.72 3.86 14.02
N ASP A 184 8.23 2.90 13.24
CA ASP A 184 9.07 1.80 13.75
C ASP A 184 10.57 2.14 13.84
N GLY A 185 10.96 3.38 13.51
CA GLY A 185 12.34 3.84 13.50
C GLY A 185 13.14 3.47 12.24
N GLU A 186 12.68 2.51 11.41
CA GLU A 186 13.32 2.12 10.13
C GLU A 186 12.59 2.73 8.90
N GLY A 187 11.78 3.76 9.13
CA GLY A 187 10.96 4.42 8.09
C GLY A 187 9.67 3.68 7.74
N GLY A 188 9.29 2.66 8.52
CA GLY A 188 8.00 1.97 8.48
C GLY A 188 7.09 2.35 9.64
N TYR A 189 6.02 1.59 9.81
CA TYR A 189 5.07 1.75 10.92
C TYR A 189 5.08 0.48 11.76
N VAL A 190 4.98 0.63 13.09
CA VAL A 190 4.86 -0.52 14.00
C VAL A 190 3.59 -1.29 13.61
N ASP A 191 3.66 -2.61 13.46
CA ASP A 191 2.51 -3.46 13.10
C ASP A 191 1.64 -2.92 11.96
N ASP A 192 2.26 -2.53 10.83
CA ASP A 192 1.54 -1.97 9.66
C ASP A 192 0.48 -2.94 9.10
N THR A 193 -0.76 -2.73 9.54
CA THR A 193 -1.93 -3.54 9.19
C THR A 193 -2.31 -3.47 7.71
N ARG A 194 -1.74 -2.53 6.94
CA ARG A 194 -1.92 -2.46 5.49
C ARG A 194 -1.21 -3.60 4.78
N ILE A 195 -0.10 -4.10 5.34
CA ILE A 195 0.70 -5.16 4.73
C ILE A 195 -0.07 -6.48 4.81
N THR A 196 -0.27 -7.10 3.64
CA THR A 196 -0.94 -8.40 3.56
C THR A 196 0.00 -9.52 4.00
N THR A 197 -0.51 -10.68 4.42
CA THR A 197 0.34 -11.84 4.80
C THR A 197 1.29 -12.26 3.67
N ALA A 198 0.78 -12.33 2.43
CA ALA A 198 1.61 -12.59 1.25
C ALA A 198 2.61 -11.44 0.99
N GLY A 199 2.19 -10.19 1.23
CA GLY A 199 3.06 -9.02 1.15
C GLY A 199 4.21 -9.04 2.15
N ALA A 200 3.96 -9.44 3.39
CA ALA A 200 4.98 -9.59 4.43
C ALA A 200 6.00 -10.66 4.04
N PHE A 201 5.54 -11.79 3.49
CA PHE A 201 6.43 -12.80 2.91
C PHE A 201 7.26 -12.22 1.76
N MET A 202 6.64 -11.54 0.80
CA MET A 202 7.36 -10.93 -0.33
C MET A 202 8.42 -9.93 0.13
N ARG A 203 8.11 -9.03 1.07
CA ARG A 203 9.07 -8.06 1.62
C ARG A 203 10.22 -8.71 2.37
N ARG A 204 9.94 -9.79 3.12
CA ARG A 204 10.96 -10.53 3.86
C ARG A 204 12.02 -11.13 2.94
N TYR A 205 11.61 -11.56 1.75
CA TYR A 205 12.50 -12.18 0.76
C TYR A 205 12.81 -11.26 -0.43
N TRP A 206 12.50 -9.96 -0.33
CA TRP A 206 12.71 -8.96 -1.39
C TRP A 206 12.05 -9.33 -2.74
N LEU A 207 11.03 -10.20 -2.71
CA LEU A 207 10.31 -10.62 -3.90
C LEU A 207 9.46 -9.48 -4.48
N ASP A 208 9.07 -8.51 -3.65
CA ASP A 208 8.26 -7.37 -4.06
C ASP A 208 8.97 -6.44 -5.04
N GLU A 209 10.30 -6.39 -5.00
CA GLU A 209 11.12 -5.58 -5.89
C GLU A 209 11.56 -6.32 -7.17
N LEU A 210 11.28 -7.63 -7.31
CA LEU A 210 11.64 -8.39 -8.52
C LEU A 210 11.18 -7.73 -9.83
N PRO A 211 9.98 -7.11 -9.94
CA PRO A 211 9.59 -6.43 -11.17
C PRO A 211 10.50 -5.24 -11.53
N MET A 212 11.24 -4.67 -10.58
CA MET A 212 12.23 -3.61 -10.84
C MET A 212 13.44 -4.11 -11.63
N VAL A 213 13.67 -5.43 -11.73
CA VAL A 213 14.70 -5.98 -12.61
C VAL A 213 14.45 -5.59 -14.07
N TRP A 214 13.18 -5.43 -14.48
CA TRP A 214 12.85 -4.89 -15.79
C TRP A 214 13.39 -3.46 -16.00
N ASN A 215 13.38 -2.63 -14.96
CA ASN A 215 13.96 -1.30 -15.02
C ASN A 215 15.50 -1.31 -15.13
N LEU A 216 16.17 -2.32 -14.56
CA LEU A 216 17.61 -2.55 -14.75
C LEU A 216 17.90 -2.88 -16.21
N ILE A 217 17.15 -3.81 -16.80
CA ILE A 217 17.31 -4.24 -18.20
C ILE A 217 17.06 -3.07 -19.15
N LYS A 218 16.06 -2.23 -18.86
CA LYS A 218 15.74 -1.04 -19.65
C LYS A 218 16.76 0.11 -19.50
N GLY A 219 17.64 0.04 -18.50
CA GLY A 219 18.61 1.11 -18.20
C GLY A 219 18.02 2.31 -17.46
N ASP A 220 16.81 2.20 -16.91
CA ASP A 220 16.20 3.24 -16.07
C ASP A 220 16.87 3.29 -14.67
N LEU A 221 17.42 2.15 -14.23
CA LEU A 221 18.07 1.96 -12.93
C LEU A 221 19.42 1.25 -13.11
N LYS A 222 20.28 1.34 -12.09
CA LYS A 222 21.44 0.46 -11.90
C LYS A 222 21.26 -0.41 -10.66
N LEU A 223 22.13 -1.41 -10.46
CA LEU A 223 21.99 -2.36 -9.34
C LEU A 223 22.18 -1.67 -7.98
N PHE A 224 23.27 -0.91 -7.81
CA PHE A 224 23.58 -0.15 -6.59
C PHE A 224 23.53 1.34 -6.85
N GLY A 225 22.83 2.09 -6.01
CA GLY A 225 22.66 3.53 -6.19
C GLY A 225 21.53 4.11 -5.34
N VAL A 226 21.42 5.43 -5.28
CA VAL A 226 20.37 6.12 -4.52
C VAL A 226 18.96 5.68 -4.93
N ARG A 227 18.03 5.52 -3.98
CA ARG A 227 16.71 4.92 -4.27
C ARG A 227 15.92 5.82 -5.23
N PRO A 228 15.19 5.30 -6.22
CA PRO A 228 14.27 6.14 -6.98
C PRO A 228 13.14 6.64 -6.05
N VAL A 229 13.05 7.95 -5.83
CA VAL A 229 12.07 8.58 -4.91
C VAL A 229 10.94 9.29 -5.67
N SER A 230 9.80 9.48 -5.00
CA SER A 230 8.67 10.23 -5.58
C SER A 230 9.04 11.70 -5.76
N ARG A 231 8.35 12.42 -6.65
CA ARG A 231 8.61 13.85 -6.85
C ARG A 231 8.40 14.68 -5.57
N PRO A 232 7.32 14.46 -4.78
CA PRO A 232 7.17 15.17 -3.50
C PRO A 232 8.32 14.93 -2.53
N TYR A 233 8.76 13.67 -2.37
CA TYR A 233 9.88 13.34 -1.48
C TYR A 233 11.20 13.91 -2.00
N PHE A 234 11.42 13.88 -3.32
CA PHE A 234 12.59 14.51 -3.93
C PHE A 234 12.67 16.00 -3.64
N ASN A 235 11.52 16.70 -3.66
CA ASN A 235 11.46 18.13 -3.39
C ASN A 235 11.75 18.48 -1.91
N MET A 236 11.70 17.52 -0.99
CA MET A 236 12.05 17.74 0.42
C MET A 236 13.58 17.85 0.62
N PHE A 237 14.39 17.36 -0.31
CA PHE A 237 15.84 17.45 -0.22
C PHE A 237 16.36 18.88 -0.42
N PRO A 238 17.54 19.23 0.12
CA PRO A 238 18.18 20.52 -0.17
C PRO A 238 18.36 20.73 -1.69
N PRO A 239 18.08 21.93 -2.25
CA PRO A 239 18.16 22.17 -3.69
C PRO A 239 19.51 21.81 -4.33
N ALA A 240 20.62 22.11 -3.64
CA ALA A 240 21.96 21.74 -4.12
C ALA A 240 22.13 20.21 -4.22
N PHE A 241 21.58 19.46 -3.26
CA PHE A 241 21.61 18.00 -3.29
C PHE A 241 20.69 17.45 -4.38
N GLN A 242 19.53 18.05 -4.63
CA GLN A 242 18.64 17.66 -5.73
C GLN A 242 19.37 17.72 -7.08
N GLU A 243 20.06 18.82 -7.38
CA GLU A 243 20.83 18.97 -8.63
C GLU A 243 21.94 17.95 -8.74
N TYR A 244 22.69 17.73 -7.65
CA TYR A 244 23.76 16.74 -7.62
C TYR A 244 23.24 15.31 -7.82
N ARG A 245 22.19 14.93 -7.09
CA ARG A 245 21.56 13.60 -7.13
C ARG A 245 21.06 13.23 -8.52
N LYS A 246 20.54 14.20 -9.28
CA LYS A 246 20.05 14.01 -10.66
C LYS A 246 21.17 13.63 -11.64
N GLN A 247 22.45 13.84 -11.32
CA GLN A 247 23.55 13.50 -12.22
C GLN A 247 23.75 11.98 -12.33
N PHE A 248 23.21 11.20 -11.38
CA PHE A 248 23.43 9.77 -11.27
C PHE A 248 22.17 8.96 -11.60
N LEU A 249 22.37 7.74 -12.07
CA LEU A 249 21.28 6.76 -12.19
C LEU A 249 20.86 6.29 -10.79
N PRO A 250 19.56 6.16 -10.51
CA PRO A 250 19.09 5.56 -9.26
C PRO A 250 19.43 4.07 -9.21
N GLY A 251 19.48 3.53 -8.01
CA GLY A 251 19.77 2.12 -7.73
C GLY A 251 18.56 1.32 -7.29
N LEU A 252 18.58 0.01 -7.59
CA LEU A 252 17.70 -0.96 -6.96
C LEU A 252 18.01 -1.09 -5.47
N ILE A 253 19.29 -1.26 -5.13
CA ILE A 253 19.77 -1.41 -3.75
C ILE A 253 20.41 -0.09 -3.28
N PRO A 254 19.78 0.62 -2.34
CA PRO A 254 20.24 1.93 -1.90
C PRO A 254 21.24 1.87 -0.74
N PRO A 255 22.10 2.91 -0.59
CA PRO A 255 23.11 2.97 0.46
C PRO A 255 22.51 2.97 1.88
N ILE A 256 21.26 3.41 2.04
CA ILE A 256 20.54 3.38 3.33
C ILE A 256 20.38 1.97 3.92
N VAL A 257 20.40 0.91 3.08
CA VAL A 257 20.39 -0.50 3.54
C VAL A 257 21.70 -0.85 4.27
N VAL A 258 22.78 -0.15 3.93
CA VAL A 258 24.10 -0.31 4.54
C VAL A 258 24.24 0.61 5.75
N ASP A 259 23.95 1.89 5.57
CA ASP A 259 24.25 2.93 6.56
C ASP A 259 23.19 3.05 7.67
N ARG A 260 21.93 2.63 7.42
CA ARG A 260 20.81 2.65 8.37
C ARG A 260 20.63 4.00 9.08
N PRO A 261 20.38 5.09 8.32
CA PRO A 261 20.11 6.41 8.90
C PRO A 261 18.75 6.46 9.61
N ASP A 262 18.68 7.21 10.71
CA ASP A 262 17.46 7.34 11.53
C ASP A 262 16.63 8.58 11.14
N THR A 263 17.27 9.68 10.74
CA THR A 263 16.59 10.93 10.40
C THR A 263 16.55 11.19 8.89
N PHE A 264 15.63 12.06 8.45
CA PHE A 264 15.61 12.53 7.06
C PHE A 264 16.94 13.17 6.65
N GLU A 265 17.59 13.89 7.57
CA GLU A 265 18.89 14.51 7.31
C GLU A 265 19.98 13.46 7.09
N ASP A 266 20.02 12.44 7.95
CA ASP A 266 20.95 11.32 7.81
C ASP A 266 20.75 10.54 6.52
N ILE A 267 19.50 10.43 6.04
CA ILE A 267 19.18 9.76 4.77
C ILE A 267 19.91 10.44 3.60
N TRP A 268 19.74 11.76 3.44
CA TRP A 268 20.33 12.43 2.28
C TRP A 268 21.84 12.61 2.43
N LEU A 269 22.37 12.71 3.67
CA LEU A 269 23.81 12.68 3.94
C LEU A 269 24.44 11.33 3.60
N SER A 270 23.80 10.21 3.94
CA SER A 270 24.23 8.86 3.53
C SER A 270 24.23 8.71 2.01
N GLU A 271 23.16 9.15 1.34
CA GLU A 271 23.10 9.14 -0.12
C GLU A 271 24.22 9.99 -0.73
N LYS A 272 24.47 11.20 -0.20
CA LYS A 272 25.56 12.08 -0.66
C LYS A 272 26.93 11.43 -0.47
N LYS A 273 27.21 10.85 0.70
CA LYS A 273 28.47 10.13 0.99
C LYS A 273 28.73 9.01 -0.01
N TYR A 274 27.69 8.24 -0.35
CA TYR A 274 27.79 7.22 -1.39
C TYR A 274 28.10 7.83 -2.76
N LEU A 275 27.37 8.89 -3.17
CA LEU A 275 27.57 9.54 -4.47
C LEU A 275 28.95 10.18 -4.61
N ASP A 276 29.47 10.83 -3.56
CA ASP A 276 30.80 11.43 -3.53
C ASP A 276 31.90 10.35 -3.69
N ALA A 277 31.72 9.18 -3.07
CA ALA A 277 32.62 8.04 -3.26
C ALA A 277 32.51 7.42 -4.66
N TYR A 278 31.27 7.31 -5.17
CA TYR A 278 30.98 6.79 -6.49
C TYR A 278 31.59 7.68 -7.59
N ALA A 279 31.53 9.00 -7.45
CA ALA A 279 32.13 9.95 -8.38
C ALA A 279 33.66 9.80 -8.50
N LYS A 280 34.33 9.40 -7.41
CA LYS A 280 35.79 9.18 -7.39
C LYS A 280 36.19 7.80 -7.92
N ALA A 281 35.45 6.76 -7.54
CA ALA A 281 35.75 5.39 -7.91
C ALA A 281 34.45 4.57 -8.05
N PRO A 282 33.79 4.60 -9.23
CA PRO A 282 32.48 3.99 -9.44
C PRO A 282 32.45 2.49 -9.11
N LEU A 283 33.30 1.70 -9.77
CA LEU A 283 33.33 0.25 -9.64
C LEU A 283 33.67 -0.20 -8.21
N ARG A 284 34.71 0.40 -7.62
CA ARG A 284 35.15 0.07 -6.26
C ARG A 284 34.07 0.42 -5.23
N THR A 285 33.38 1.54 -5.41
CA THR A 285 32.31 1.96 -4.50
C THR A 285 31.11 1.02 -4.59
N ASP A 286 30.66 0.70 -5.81
CA ASP A 286 29.53 -0.21 -6.01
C ASP A 286 29.84 -1.61 -5.46
N LEU A 287 31.02 -2.17 -5.72
CA LEU A 287 31.41 -3.47 -5.15
C LEU A 287 31.45 -3.45 -3.62
N ARG A 288 31.98 -2.39 -3.02
CA ARG A 288 32.05 -2.24 -1.56
C ARG A 288 30.65 -2.16 -0.93
N TYR A 289 29.75 -1.35 -1.50
CA TYR A 289 28.38 -1.24 -1.00
C TYR A 289 27.58 -2.51 -1.28
N CYS A 290 27.84 -3.18 -2.40
CA CYS A 290 27.26 -4.46 -2.74
C CYS A 290 27.53 -5.52 -1.70
N TRP A 291 28.80 -5.73 -1.38
CA TRP A 291 29.19 -6.69 -0.35
C TRP A 291 28.53 -6.41 1.00
N LYS A 292 28.54 -5.14 1.42
CA LYS A 292 27.91 -4.73 2.69
C LYS A 292 26.40 -4.91 2.69
N ALA A 293 25.73 -4.57 1.59
CA ALA A 293 24.29 -4.71 1.48
C ALA A 293 23.88 -6.19 1.49
N ILE A 294 24.55 -7.04 0.72
CA ILE A 294 24.31 -8.49 0.72
C ILE A 294 24.51 -9.07 2.12
N TRP A 295 25.60 -8.71 2.79
CA TRP A 295 25.85 -9.14 4.16
C TRP A 295 24.73 -8.71 5.12
N ASN A 296 24.28 -7.46 5.04
CA ASN A 296 23.19 -6.96 5.89
C ASN A 296 21.85 -7.65 5.57
N ILE A 297 21.52 -7.87 4.30
CA ILE A 297 20.28 -8.53 3.89
C ILE A 297 20.27 -10.00 4.33
N VAL A 298 21.37 -10.74 4.09
CA VAL A 298 21.45 -12.18 4.36
C VAL A 298 21.66 -12.46 5.86
N VAL A 299 22.59 -11.76 6.50
CA VAL A 299 23.01 -12.05 7.89
C VAL A 299 22.22 -11.24 8.90
N ARG A 300 22.03 -9.94 8.66
CA ARG A 300 21.29 -9.04 9.58
C ARG A 300 19.80 -8.95 9.27
N ARG A 301 19.31 -9.68 8.25
CA ARG A 301 17.89 -9.78 7.85
C ARG A 301 17.23 -8.41 7.60
N VAL A 302 17.98 -7.47 7.04
CA VAL A 302 17.45 -6.15 6.64
C VAL A 302 16.40 -6.32 5.54
N ARG A 303 15.22 -5.71 5.73
CA ARG A 303 14.06 -5.90 4.87
C ARG A 303 13.90 -4.74 3.88
N SER A 304 13.15 -4.99 2.81
CA SER A 304 12.66 -3.95 1.91
C SER A 304 11.59 -3.12 2.63
N SER A 305 11.77 -1.80 2.70
CA SER A 305 10.79 -0.81 3.22
C SER A 305 9.66 -0.54 2.22
#